data_AF-A0A844F9F8-F1
#
_entry.id   AF-A0A844F9F8-F1
#
_cell.length_a   1.000
_cell.length_b   1.000
_cell.length_c   1.000
_cell.angle_alpha   90.00
_cell.angle_beta   90.00
_cell.angle_gamma   90.00
#
_symmetry.space_group_name_H-M   'P 1'
#
loop_
_entity.id
_entity.type
_entity.pdbx_description
1 polymer ?
#
loop_
_entity_poly.entity_id
_entity_poly.type
_entity_poly.pdbx_seq_one_letter_code
_entity_poly.pdbx_strand_id
1 'polypeptide(L)'
;MPISAAMSFLVILTVALTTFATRVVPFLIFPKGKEIPAVIQYLGKVLTPAVIGMLVVYCLKATPVMKAPHGLPEAIAVAVTAGLHVWKRNNLLSIGAGTILYMVLIQAVF
;
A
#
# COMPACT_ATOMS: atom_id res chain seq x y z
N MET A 1 -12.94 -20.28 -17.14
CA MET A 1 -14.20 -20.95 -16.75
C MET A 1 -15.09 -19.87 -16.16
N PRO A 2 -16.21 -19.49 -16.79
CA PRO A 2 -17.03 -18.38 -16.29
C PRO A 2 -17.67 -18.82 -14.97
N ILE A 3 -17.39 -18.09 -13.90
CA ILE A 3 -18.03 -18.30 -12.61
C ILE A 3 -19.51 -17.90 -12.78
N SER A 4 -20.44 -18.81 -12.47
CA SER A 4 -21.87 -18.51 -12.59
C SER A 4 -22.24 -17.34 -11.69
N ALA A 5 -23.20 -16.51 -12.10
CA ALA A 5 -23.61 -15.32 -11.33
C ALA A 5 -24.00 -15.68 -9.88
N ALA A 6 -24.61 -16.84 -9.67
CA ALA A 6 -24.94 -17.37 -8.35
C ALA A 6 -23.69 -17.66 -7.50
N MET A 7 -22.65 -18.25 -8.09
CA MET A 7 -21.39 -18.54 -7.38
C MET A 7 -20.64 -17.25 -7.02
N SER A 8 -20.61 -16.25 -7.92
CA SER A 8 -20.03 -14.93 -7.63
C SER A 8 -20.73 -14.26 -6.44
N PHE A 9 -22.06 -14.35 -6.37
CA PHE A 9 -22.83 -13.78 -5.27
C PHE A 9 -22.51 -14.45 -3.92
N LEU A 10 -22.42 -15.79 -3.91
CA LEU A 10 -22.03 -16.55 -2.72
C LEU A 10 -20.61 -16.23 -2.25
N VAL A 11 -19.66 -16.06 -3.18
CA VAL A 11 -18.28 -15.67 -2.86
C VAL A 11 -18.25 -14.28 -2.24
N ILE A 12 -18.92 -13.30 -2.86
CA ILE A 12 -18.99 -11.93 -2.32
C ILE A 12 -19.59 -11.92 -0.92
N LEU A 13 -20.69 -12.64 -0.71
CA LEU A 13 -21.35 -12.73 0.57
C LEU A 13 -20.45 -13.36 1.63
N THR A 14 -19.75 -14.45 1.29
CA THR A 14 -18.81 -15.12 2.20
C THR A 14 -17.64 -14.21 2.58
N VAL A 15 -17.04 -13.53 1.61
CA VAL A 15 -15.92 -12.60 1.84
C VAL A 15 -16.38 -11.39 2.66
N ALA A 16 -17.55 -10.83 2.35
CA ALA A 16 -18.10 -9.69 3.09
C ALA A 16 -18.36 -10.06 4.56
N LEU A 17 -18.99 -11.22 4.81
CA LEU A 17 -19.31 -11.69 6.14
C LEU A 17 -18.03 -12.01 6.94
N THR A 18 -17.04 -12.64 6.31
CA THR A 18 -15.73 -12.92 6.92
C THR A 18 -14.96 -11.64 7.24
N THR A 19 -14.94 -10.67 6.32
CA THR A 19 -14.28 -9.37 6.53
C THR A 19 -14.95 -8.60 7.66
N PHE A 20 -16.28 -8.58 7.68
CA PHE A 20 -17.05 -7.92 8.72
C PHE A 20 -16.81 -8.57 10.08
N ALA A 21 -16.87 -9.90 10.16
CA ALA A 21 -16.55 -10.64 11.37
C ALA A 21 -15.13 -10.31 11.88
N THR A 22 -14.12 -10.36 10.99
CA THR A 22 -12.72 -10.07 11.35
C THR A 22 -12.53 -8.65 11.86
N ARG A 23 -13.34 -7.68 11.40
CA ARG A 23 -13.32 -6.31 11.93
C ARG A 23 -14.10 -6.14 13.22
N VAL A 24 -15.20 -6.85 13.42
CA VAL A 24 -16.03 -6.74 14.64
C VAL A 24 -15.38 -7.46 15.82
N VAL A 25 -14.66 -8.57 15.58
CA VAL A 25 -13.93 -9.33 16.60
C VAL A 25 -13.03 -8.45 17.50
N PRO A 26 -12.14 -7.60 16.97
CA PRO A 26 -11.32 -6.74 17.82
C PRO A 26 -12.15 -5.72 18.61
N PHE A 27 -13.29 -5.23 18.09
CA PHE A 27 -14.17 -4.33 18.84
C PHE A 27 -14.95 -5.04 19.96
N LEU A 28 -15.28 -6.32 19.79
CA LEU A 28 -15.98 -7.13 20.79
C LEU A 28 -15.02 -7.61 21.91
N ILE A 29 -13.79 -7.97 21.54
CA ILE A 29 -12.73 -8.38 22.49
C ILE A 29 -12.18 -7.19 23.27
N PHE A 30 -12.11 -6.00 22.65
CA PHE A 30 -11.65 -4.76 23.31
C PHE A 30 -12.81 -3.76 23.46
N PRO A 31 -13.69 -3.93 24.46
CA PRO A 31 -14.79 -2.99 24.70
C PRO A 31 -14.27 -1.58 25.02
N LYS A 32 -15.02 -0.56 24.55
CA LYS A 32 -14.73 0.86 24.74
C LYS A 32 -14.53 1.19 26.22
N GLY A 33 -13.28 1.33 26.66
CA GLY A 33 -12.95 1.71 28.04
C GLY A 33 -11.76 0.98 28.66
N LYS A 34 -11.28 -0.13 28.08
CA LYS A 34 -10.02 -0.76 28.49
C LYS A 34 -8.87 -0.28 27.60
N GLU A 35 -7.74 0.06 28.24
CA GLU A 35 -6.52 0.40 27.51
C GLU A 35 -6.11 -0.76 26.61
N ILE A 36 -5.90 -0.46 25.33
CA ILE A 36 -5.48 -1.45 24.33
C ILE A 36 -4.12 -2.00 24.80
N PRO A 37 -3.93 -3.33 24.92
CA PRO A 37 -2.70 -3.93 25.41
C PRO A 37 -1.45 -3.34 24.74
N ALA A 38 -0.42 -3.04 25.54
CA ALA A 38 0.81 -2.41 25.05
C ALA A 38 1.45 -3.18 23.88
N VAL A 39 1.33 -4.51 23.87
CA VAL A 39 1.80 -5.38 22.78
C VAL A 39 1.11 -5.07 21.45
N ILE A 40 -0.21 -4.85 21.46
CA ILE A 40 -0.99 -4.58 20.24
C ILE A 40 -0.67 -3.18 19.71
N GLN A 41 -0.54 -2.18 20.60
CA GLN A 41 -0.11 -0.84 20.22
C GLN A 41 1.32 -0.81 19.66
N TYR A 42 2.22 -1.56 20.29
CA TYR A 42 3.59 -1.70 19.82
C TYR A 42 3.64 -2.36 18.44
N LEU A 43 2.90 -3.46 18.27
CA LEU A 43 2.83 -4.16 16.99
C LEU A 43 2.28 -3.25 15.90
N GLY A 44 1.21 -2.48 16.16
CA GLY A 44 0.71 -1.49 15.21
C GLY A 44 1.75 -0.42 14.85
N LYS A 45 2.45 0.13 15.85
CA LYS A 45 3.49 1.15 15.64
C LYS A 45 4.69 0.64 14.83
N VAL A 46 5.06 -0.62 14.96
CA VAL A 46 6.25 -1.19 14.30
C VAL A 46 5.89 -1.85 12.97
N LEU A 47 4.77 -2.55 12.90
CA LEU A 47 4.36 -3.31 11.71
C LEU A 47 3.97 -2.37 10.56
N THR A 48 3.22 -1.30 10.81
CA THR A 48 2.82 -0.36 9.76
C THR A 48 4.02 0.24 9.01
N PRO A 49 5.04 0.84 9.67
CA PRO A 49 6.21 1.35 8.96
C PRO A 49 7.05 0.24 8.32
N ALA A 50 7.14 -0.95 8.94
CA ALA A 50 7.86 -2.08 8.35
C ALA A 50 7.23 -2.55 7.03
N VAL A 51 5.89 -2.65 6.97
CA VAL A 51 5.15 -3.04 5.77
C VAL A 51 5.30 -1.99 4.68
N ILE A 52 5.22 -0.70 5.01
CA ILE A 52 5.45 0.37 4.03
C ILE A 52 6.86 0.28 3.47
N GLY A 53 7.88 0.09 4.31
CA GLY A 53 9.27 -0.11 3.86
C GLY A 53 9.43 -1.34 2.96
N MET A 54 8.82 -2.47 3.34
CA MET A 54 8.82 -3.70 2.54
C MET A 54 8.16 -3.49 1.18
N LEU A 55 7.02 -2.79 1.13
CA LEU A 55 6.33 -2.46 -0.12
C LEU A 55 7.23 -1.65 -1.06
N VAL A 56 7.96 -0.65 -0.54
CA VAL A 56 8.93 0.12 -1.34
C VAL A 56 10.00 -0.80 -1.92
N VAL A 57 10.63 -1.64 -1.10
CA VAL A 57 11.66 -2.60 -1.55
C VAL A 57 11.08 -3.58 -2.58
N TYR A 58 9.86 -4.07 -2.37
CA TYR A 58 9.23 -5.02 -3.27
C TYR A 58 8.82 -4.38 -4.61
N CYS A 59 8.31 -3.15 -4.59
CA CYS A 59 8.02 -2.37 -5.79
C CYS A 59 9.28 -2.17 -6.64
N LEU A 60 10.43 -1.89 -6.01
CA LEU A 60 11.73 -1.77 -6.69
C LEU A 60 12.29 -3.11 -7.18
N LYS A 61 12.01 -4.21 -6.47
CA LYS A 61 12.41 -5.56 -6.89
C LYS A 61 11.58 -6.06 -8.08
N ALA A 62 10.29 -5.71 -8.11
CA ALA A 62 9.35 -6.15 -9.13
C ALA A 62 9.41 -5.33 -10.42
N THR A 63 10.13 -4.20 -10.42
CA THR A 63 10.35 -3.40 -11.62
C THR A 63 11.49 -3.99 -12.45
N PRO A 64 11.25 -4.37 -13.72
CA PRO A 64 12.26 -4.99 -14.56
C PRO A 64 13.29 -3.94 -15.01
N VAL A 65 14.31 -3.72 -14.19
CA VAL A 65 15.45 -2.82 -14.43
C VAL A 65 16.21 -3.14 -15.75
N MET A 66 15.96 -4.30 -16.36
CA MET A 66 16.78 -4.88 -17.43
C MET A 66 16.18 -4.82 -18.85
N LYS A 67 14.99 -4.21 -19.07
CA LYS A 67 14.46 -3.99 -20.44
C LYS A 67 14.41 -2.50 -20.79
N ALA A 68 15.20 -2.10 -21.79
CA ALA A 68 15.01 -0.83 -22.48
C ALA A 68 13.55 -0.76 -22.99
N PRO A 69 12.81 0.35 -22.78
CA PRO A 69 13.26 1.74 -22.54
C PRO A 69 13.11 2.32 -21.10
N HIS A 70 12.71 1.54 -20.08
CA HIS A 70 12.14 2.13 -18.85
C HIS A 70 13.03 2.18 -17.58
N GLY A 71 14.28 1.71 -17.61
CA GLY A 71 15.10 1.56 -16.39
C GLY A 71 15.68 2.85 -15.77
N LEU A 72 16.00 3.87 -16.59
CA LEU A 72 16.55 5.15 -16.12
C LEU A 72 15.50 6.10 -15.48
N PRO A 73 14.28 6.26 -16.04
CA PRO A 73 13.27 7.15 -15.45
C PRO A 73 12.75 6.67 -14.09
N GLU A 74 12.66 5.36 -13.85
CA GLU A 74 12.21 4.79 -12.57
C GLU A 74 13.18 5.13 -11.43
N ALA A 75 14.49 5.02 -11.67
CA ALA A 75 15.51 5.37 -10.68
C ALA A 75 15.49 6.87 -10.32
N ILE A 76 15.30 7.74 -11.32
CA ILE A 76 15.21 9.20 -11.11
C ILE A 76 13.92 9.57 -10.40
N ALA A 77 12.78 8.98 -10.78
CA ALA A 77 11.50 9.22 -10.13
C ALA A 77 11.51 8.79 -8.65
N VAL A 78 12.15 7.66 -8.33
CA VAL A 78 12.34 7.17 -6.96
C VAL A 78 13.30 8.07 -6.17
N ALA A 79 14.41 8.51 -6.77
CA ALA A 79 15.35 9.42 -6.13
C ALA A 79 14.72 10.79 -5.84
N VAL A 80 13.93 11.32 -6.78
CA VAL A 80 13.21 12.59 -6.62
C VAL A 80 12.09 12.47 -5.61
N THR A 81 11.31 11.39 -5.60
CA THR A 81 10.27 11.17 -4.58
C THR A 81 10.87 10.98 -3.20
N ALA A 82 11.96 10.22 -3.06
CA ALA A 82 12.68 10.07 -1.79
C ALA A 82 13.22 11.42 -1.30
N GLY A 83 13.84 12.22 -2.18
CA GLY A 83 14.33 13.55 -1.86
C GLY A 83 13.21 14.51 -1.43
N LEU A 84 12.08 14.50 -2.16
CA LEU A 84 10.93 15.36 -1.86
C LEU A 84 10.23 14.95 -0.56
N HIS A 85 10.20 13.64 -0.25
CA HIS A 85 9.63 13.10 0.98
C HIS A 85 10.42 13.56 2.21
N VAL A 86 11.76 13.49 2.12
CA VAL A 86 12.67 13.91 3.19
C VAL A 86 12.55 15.42 3.43
N TRP A 87 12.40 16.23 2.38
CA TRP A 87 12.37 17.68 2.51
C TRP A 87 11.03 18.22 3.01
N LYS A 88 9.89 17.67 2.56
CA LYS A 88 8.57 18.27 2.85
C LYS A 88 7.78 17.62 3.98
N ARG A 89 8.19 16.46 4.51
CA ARG A 89 7.52 15.67 5.57
C ARG A 89 5.99 15.53 5.41
N ASN A 90 5.45 15.70 4.19
CA ASN A 90 4.02 15.71 3.90
C ASN A 90 3.68 14.55 2.96
N ASN A 91 3.06 13.50 3.51
CA ASN A 91 2.72 12.26 2.80
C ASN A 91 1.85 12.49 1.56
N LEU A 92 0.84 13.36 1.66
CA LEU A 92 -0.08 13.67 0.54
C LEU A 92 0.67 14.25 -0.66
N LEU A 93 1.61 15.16 -0.40
CA LEU A 93 2.34 15.85 -1.46
C LEU A 93 3.40 14.96 -2.08
N SER A 94 4.02 14.09 -1.30
CA SER A 94 5.02 13.14 -1.79
C SER A 94 4.41 12.04 -2.66
N ILE A 95 3.22 11.53 -2.30
CA ILE A 95 2.51 10.53 -3.11
C ILE A 95 2.03 11.19 -4.41
N GLY A 96 1.32 12.32 -4.31
CA GLY A 96 0.77 13.00 -5.48
C GLY A 96 1.84 13.49 -6.46
N ALA A 97 2.89 14.16 -5.98
CA ALA A 97 3.97 14.63 -6.83
C ALA A 97 4.74 13.47 -7.48
N GLY A 98 4.96 12.38 -6.74
CA GLY A 98 5.60 11.17 -7.27
C GLY A 98 4.82 10.51 -8.39
N THR A 99 3.51 10.33 -8.21
CA THR A 99 2.63 9.75 -9.23
C THR A 99 2.54 10.64 -10.47
N ILE A 100 2.39 11.96 -10.30
CA ILE A 100 2.30 12.89 -11.44
C ILE A 100 3.63 12.89 -12.21
N LEU A 101 4.76 12.97 -11.52
CA LEU A 101 6.08 12.97 -12.16
C LEU A 101 6.33 11.65 -12.91
N TYR A 102 5.96 10.51 -12.31
CA TYR A 102 6.05 9.21 -12.98
C TYR A 102 5.17 9.14 -14.23
N MET A 103 3.92 9.59 -14.16
CA MET A 103 3.01 9.60 -15.31
C MET A 103 3.49 10.51 -16.44
N VAL A 104 4.01 11.71 -16.11
CA VAL A 104 4.57 12.63 -17.10
C VAL A 104 5.80 12.04 -17.76
N LEU A 105 6.68 11.42 -16.98
CA LEU A 105 7.92 10.84 -17.50
C LEU A 105 7.66 9.64 -18.42
N ILE A 106 6.64 8.83 -18.12
CA ILE A 106 6.20 7.73 -18.99
C ILE A 106 5.49 8.23 -20.25
N GLN A 107 4.66 9.28 -20.17
CA GLN A 107 3.85 9.70 -21.31
C GLN A 107 4.54 10.71 -22.24
N ALA A 108 5.46 11.53 -21.73
CA ALA A 108 6.02 12.66 -22.47
C ALA A 108 7.47 12.45 -22.92
N VAL A 109 8.20 11.49 -22.33
CA VAL A 109 9.65 11.29 -22.60
C VAL A 109 9.95 9.92 -23.21
N PHE A 110 9.11 8.90 -22.98
CA PHE A 110 9.31 7.52 -23.43
C PHE A 110 8.14 6.96 -24.22
#